data_AF-A0A6I7PXD1-F1
#
_entry.id   AF-A0A6I7PXD1-F1
#
_cell.length_a   1.000
_cell.length_b   1.000
_cell.length_c   1.000
_cell.angle_alpha   90.00
_cell.angle_beta   90.00
_cell.angle_gamma   90.00
#
_symmetry.space_group_name_H-M   'P 1'
#
loop_
_entity.id
_entity.type
_entity.pdbx_description
1 polymer ?
#
loop_
_entity_poly.entity_id
_entity_poly.type
_entity_poly.pdbx_seq_one_letter_code
_entity_poly.pdbx_strand_id
1 'polypeptide(L)'
;MPSRFFASAQFALLRDRRLESRKAPDTDLSRGIAMVTDRECQRAEQSSKELRVGSKSSKESPLRQQIVILSDSTGDTAEGFVRAVLAQFQSSDVDIKRIPNIESERALRKSLESITQRALIVYTFASPELRKTAWSLTRELSYTGLDLLYPAVEIFSEFLGSSPSQQAGALHSVLARDYFRRIEAIEFTVKHDDGMRLNEIHLADIILVGVSRSSKTPTSIYLAHKGYRVANVPLVLGIPEPKELLTAHEKKVPVACLTIHESDLERIRRTRFINLGAKTKQSEDHYLAIDQICAELKAAQQLARKYGWPIIDVTDRAIEETASEILLLINGKAR
;
A
#
# COMPACT_ATOMS: atom_id res chain seq x y z
N MET A 1 -39.54 38.97 15.69
CA MET A 1 -39.88 39.02 14.25
C MET A 1 -39.81 37.61 13.66
N PRO A 2 -40.51 37.32 12.54
CA PRO A 2 -40.84 35.95 12.07
C PRO A 2 -39.67 35.29 11.30
N SER A 3 -39.54 33.98 11.03
CA SER A 3 -40.43 32.81 10.82
C SER A 3 -40.93 32.57 9.37
N ARG A 4 -40.70 31.33 8.85
CA ARG A 4 -41.40 30.64 7.72
C ARG A 4 -41.13 31.18 6.29
N PHE A 5 -41.23 30.43 5.17
CA PHE A 5 -41.15 28.98 4.80
C PHE A 5 -41.12 28.89 3.23
N PHE A 6 -41.12 27.67 2.64
CA PHE A 6 -41.13 27.25 1.19
C PHE A 6 -39.76 26.71 0.70
N ALA A 7 -39.54 25.46 0.23
CA ALA A 7 -40.30 24.50 -0.61
C ALA A 7 -40.41 24.95 -2.10
N SER A 8 -40.19 24.14 -3.16
CA SER A 8 -39.83 22.71 -3.32
C SER A 8 -39.56 22.37 -4.81
N ALA A 9 -39.09 21.13 -5.11
CA ALA A 9 -39.13 20.42 -6.41
C ALA A 9 -38.15 20.83 -7.54
N GLN A 10 -37.89 20.06 -8.63
CA GLN A 10 -37.79 18.61 -8.93
C GLN A 10 -37.64 18.44 -10.47
N PHE A 11 -36.59 17.81 -11.01
CA PHE A 11 -36.51 17.28 -12.41
C PHE A 11 -35.23 16.41 -12.53
N ALA A 12 -35.29 15.07 -12.52
CA ALA A 12 -35.75 14.15 -13.57
C ALA A 12 -34.86 14.15 -14.84
N LEU A 13 -33.88 13.24 -14.88
CA LEU A 13 -33.02 12.94 -16.04
C LEU A 13 -33.49 11.65 -16.72
N LEU A 14 -34.14 11.79 -17.86
CA LEU A 14 -34.43 10.71 -18.81
C LEU A 14 -34.16 11.25 -20.22
N ARG A 15 -33.27 10.59 -20.97
CA ARG A 15 -33.26 10.68 -22.43
C ARG A 15 -32.99 9.31 -23.04
N ASP A 16 -33.83 9.00 -24.01
CA ASP A 16 -34.07 7.64 -24.49
C ASP A 16 -33.05 7.16 -25.54
N ARG A 17 -33.07 5.85 -25.81
CA ARG A 17 -32.36 5.23 -26.95
C ARG A 17 -33.31 5.10 -28.17
N ARG A 18 -32.73 4.65 -29.31
CA ARG A 18 -33.39 4.13 -30.54
C ARG A 18 -33.82 5.22 -31.53
N LEU A 19 -33.79 5.07 -32.86
CA LEU A 19 -33.26 4.09 -33.85
C LEU A 19 -32.72 4.96 -35.04
N GLU A 20 -32.12 4.54 -36.16
CA GLU A 20 -32.16 3.31 -36.97
C GLU A 20 -30.98 3.30 -37.98
N SER A 21 -30.82 2.25 -38.80
CA SER A 21 -29.73 2.08 -39.77
C SER A 21 -30.16 2.22 -41.24
N ARG A 22 -29.22 2.60 -42.14
CA ARG A 22 -29.26 2.30 -43.60
C ARG A 22 -27.90 2.56 -44.30
N LYS A 23 -27.78 2.08 -45.54
CA LYS A 23 -26.52 1.73 -46.26
C LYS A 23 -25.96 2.84 -47.19
N ALA A 24 -24.71 2.63 -47.62
CA ALA A 24 -23.93 3.28 -48.71
C ALA A 24 -24.60 3.15 -50.12
N PRO A 25 -24.08 3.69 -51.27
CA PRO A 25 -22.67 4.06 -51.58
C PRO A 25 -22.42 5.32 -52.47
N ASP A 26 -21.17 5.40 -52.94
CA ASP A 26 -20.51 6.31 -53.91
C ASP A 26 -21.35 7.11 -54.92
N THR A 27 -20.87 8.32 -55.23
CA THR A 27 -20.66 8.73 -56.65
C THR A 27 -19.68 9.90 -56.79
N ASP A 28 -18.77 9.77 -57.76
CA ASP A 28 -17.78 10.76 -58.18
C ASP A 28 -18.43 11.88 -59.00
N LEU A 29 -18.12 13.15 -58.70
CA LEU A 29 -18.43 14.27 -59.59
C LEU A 29 -17.34 15.35 -59.54
N SER A 30 -16.98 15.84 -60.73
CA SER A 30 -16.07 16.96 -61.01
C SER A 30 -14.57 16.75 -60.74
N ARG A 31 -13.96 15.89 -61.57
CA ARG A 31 -12.65 16.22 -62.16
C ARG A 31 -12.70 17.64 -62.75
N GLY A 32 -11.77 18.50 -62.36
CA GLY A 32 -11.74 19.91 -62.76
C GLY A 32 -10.36 20.55 -62.67
N ILE A 33 -9.43 20.07 -63.51
CA ILE A 33 -8.13 20.67 -63.83
C ILE A 33 -7.06 20.63 -62.71
N ALA A 34 -6.03 19.82 -62.96
CA ALA A 34 -4.75 19.87 -62.25
C ALA A 34 -3.70 20.65 -63.06
N MET A 35 -2.60 21.02 -62.39
CA MET A 35 -1.30 21.43 -62.95
C MET A 35 -1.17 22.79 -63.67
N VAL A 36 -0.99 23.85 -62.87
CA VAL A 36 -0.04 24.98 -63.10
C VAL A 36 0.36 25.53 -61.72
N THR A 37 1.62 25.78 -61.32
CA THR A 37 2.94 25.17 -61.62
C THR A 37 3.83 25.28 -60.36
N ASP A 38 4.85 24.44 -60.20
CA ASP A 38 5.76 24.39 -59.01
C ASP A 38 6.59 25.66 -58.70
N ARG A 39 6.42 26.76 -59.46
CA ARG A 39 7.21 27.99 -59.30
C ARG A 39 6.72 28.93 -58.19
N GLU A 40 5.49 28.77 -57.71
CA GLU A 40 4.96 29.60 -56.61
C GLU A 40 5.30 29.03 -55.23
N CYS A 41 5.35 27.70 -55.09
CA CYS A 41 5.72 27.04 -53.84
C CYS A 41 7.17 27.37 -53.41
N GLN A 42 8.12 27.37 -54.36
CA GLN A 42 9.52 27.69 -54.08
C GLN A 42 9.76 29.16 -53.67
N ARG A 43 8.90 30.10 -54.08
CA ARG A 43 8.98 31.50 -53.63
C ARG A 43 8.44 31.69 -52.21
N ALA A 44 7.44 30.92 -51.80
CA ALA A 44 6.95 30.93 -50.42
C ALA A 44 8.00 30.40 -49.42
N GLU A 45 8.77 29.37 -49.79
CA GLU A 45 9.85 28.83 -48.94
C GLU A 45 11.06 29.76 -48.78
N GLN A 46 11.42 30.55 -49.80
CA GLN A 46 12.49 31.54 -49.69
C GLN A 46 12.07 32.77 -48.87
N SER A 47 10.85 33.29 -49.07
CA SER A 47 10.31 34.39 -48.25
C SER A 47 10.22 34.01 -46.75
N SER A 48 9.99 32.72 -46.47
CA SER A 48 9.99 32.16 -45.11
C SER A 48 11.38 32.07 -44.44
N LYS A 49 12.47 32.26 -45.18
CA LYS A 49 13.85 32.18 -44.65
C LYS A 49 14.49 33.54 -44.34
N GLU A 50 14.07 34.63 -44.99
CA GLU A 50 14.69 35.95 -44.81
C GLU A 50 14.13 36.78 -43.64
N LEU A 51 12.98 36.38 -43.08
CA LEU A 51 12.46 36.92 -41.80
C LEU A 51 13.19 36.38 -40.54
N ARG A 52 14.33 35.69 -40.70
CA ARG A 52 15.17 35.18 -39.61
C ARG A 52 16.37 36.08 -39.24
N VAL A 53 16.23 37.40 -39.39
CA VAL A 53 17.18 38.39 -38.85
C VAL A 53 16.43 39.47 -38.08
N GLY A 54 16.19 39.24 -36.79
CA GLY A 54 15.49 40.18 -35.92
C GLY A 54 15.25 39.62 -34.52
N SER A 55 15.91 40.22 -33.52
CA SER A 55 15.65 40.07 -32.07
C SER A 55 15.21 38.68 -31.56
N LYS A 56 16.19 37.85 -31.16
CA LYS A 56 15.97 36.90 -30.05
C LYS A 56 15.74 37.71 -28.76
N SER A 57 14.53 38.21 -28.58
CA SER A 57 14.03 38.55 -27.24
C SER A 57 13.99 37.26 -26.44
N SER A 58 14.85 37.16 -25.43
CA SER A 58 14.80 36.11 -24.44
C SER A 58 13.50 36.23 -23.66
N LYS A 59 12.48 35.47 -24.08
CA LYS A 59 11.32 35.20 -23.23
C LYS A 59 11.81 34.41 -22.02
N GLU A 60 12.16 35.12 -20.95
CA GLU A 60 12.29 34.53 -19.64
C GLU A 60 10.97 33.84 -19.30
N SER A 61 11.00 32.51 -19.19
CA SER A 61 9.92 31.77 -18.54
C SER A 61 9.74 32.34 -17.13
N PRO A 62 8.50 32.55 -16.64
CA PRO A 62 8.31 33.01 -15.27
C PRO A 62 9.07 32.08 -14.31
N LEU A 63 9.87 32.67 -13.42
CA LEU A 63 10.69 31.92 -12.47
C LEU A 63 9.79 30.99 -11.65
N ARG A 64 9.88 29.68 -11.92
CA ARG A 64 9.13 28.68 -11.18
C ARG A 64 9.54 28.76 -9.71
N GLN A 65 8.54 28.76 -8.84
CA GLN A 65 8.78 28.74 -7.40
C GLN A 65 9.36 27.37 -7.05
N GLN A 66 10.52 27.35 -6.39
CA GLN A 66 11.19 26.09 -6.03
C GLN A 66 11.10 25.86 -4.52
N ILE A 67 10.80 24.62 -4.13
CA ILE A 67 11.03 24.11 -2.79
C ILE A 67 12.17 23.11 -2.87
N VAL A 68 13.25 23.36 -2.14
CA VAL A 68 14.39 22.44 -2.06
C VAL A 68 14.36 21.75 -0.71
N ILE A 69 14.33 20.41 -0.75
CA ILE A 69 14.29 19.55 0.42
C ILE A 69 15.70 19.01 0.69
N LEU A 70 16.24 19.28 1.87
CA LEU A 70 17.56 18.84 2.32
C LEU A 70 17.41 17.81 3.46
N SER A 71 18.12 16.68 3.40
CA SER A 71 18.04 15.66 4.45
C SER A 71 19.36 14.91 4.61
N ASP A 72 19.67 14.49 5.84
CA ASP A 72 20.73 13.50 6.15
C ASP A 72 20.32 12.05 5.80
N SER A 73 19.11 11.86 5.28
CA SER A 73 18.58 10.58 4.81
C SER A 73 17.84 10.79 3.48
N THR A 74 16.82 9.98 3.19
CA THR A 74 16.13 10.02 1.88
C THR A 74 15.28 11.28 1.64
N GLY A 75 14.91 12.03 2.67
CA GLY A 75 14.04 13.21 2.57
C GLY A 75 12.54 12.94 2.33
N ASP A 76 12.09 11.69 2.29
CA ASP A 76 10.68 11.35 1.97
C ASP A 76 9.67 11.96 2.98
N THR A 77 10.04 12.04 4.26
CA THR A 77 9.20 12.66 5.31
C THR A 77 8.90 14.13 5.01
N ALA A 78 9.93 14.87 4.56
CA ALA A 78 9.79 16.26 4.19
C ALA A 78 9.03 16.44 2.87
N GLU A 79 9.21 15.53 1.90
CA GLU A 79 8.44 15.58 0.66
C GLU A 79 6.96 15.31 0.89
N GLY A 80 6.61 14.32 1.72
CA GLY A 80 5.23 14.05 2.13
C GLY A 80 4.58 15.25 2.81
N PHE A 81 5.29 15.90 3.75
CA PHE A 81 4.83 17.13 4.41
C PHE A 81 4.62 18.26 3.40
N VAL A 82 5.60 18.56 2.55
CA VAL A 82 5.51 19.63 1.54
C VAL A 82 4.32 19.40 0.61
N ARG A 83 4.11 18.17 0.13
CA ARG A 83 2.95 17.82 -0.72
C ARG A 83 1.62 18.00 0.01
N ALA A 84 1.54 17.61 1.30
CA ALA A 84 0.33 17.80 2.10
C ALA A 84 0.00 19.28 2.36
N VAL A 85 1.03 20.11 2.58
CA VAL A 85 0.88 21.57 2.70
C VAL A 85 0.46 22.19 1.37
N LEU A 86 1.13 21.86 0.26
CA LEU A 86 0.81 22.37 -1.07
C LEU A 86 -0.61 22.01 -1.53
N ALA A 87 -1.16 20.87 -1.09
CA ALA A 87 -2.55 20.49 -1.37
C ALA A 87 -3.61 21.47 -0.80
N GLN A 88 -3.23 22.35 0.13
CA GLN A 88 -4.10 23.43 0.64
C GLN A 88 -4.11 24.67 -0.26
N PHE A 89 -3.25 24.74 -1.28
CA PHE A 89 -3.13 25.88 -2.19
C PHE A 89 -3.70 25.53 -3.57
N GLN A 90 -4.61 26.37 -4.08
CA GLN A 90 -5.44 26.04 -5.24
C GLN A 90 -4.69 26.01 -6.59
N SER A 91 -3.52 26.65 -6.68
CA SER A 91 -2.72 26.69 -7.91
C SER A 91 -1.30 27.20 -7.62
N SER A 92 -0.33 26.30 -7.55
CA SER A 92 1.08 26.64 -7.42
C SER A 92 1.94 25.66 -8.22
N ASP A 93 2.42 26.07 -9.40
CA ASP A 93 3.38 25.33 -10.23
C ASP A 93 4.76 25.40 -9.56
N VAL A 94 4.91 24.58 -8.52
CA VAL A 94 6.07 24.54 -7.62
C VAL A 94 6.94 23.34 -7.95
N ASP A 95 8.20 23.60 -8.27
CA ASP A 95 9.20 22.56 -8.44
C ASP A 95 9.68 22.07 -7.06
N ILE A 96 9.53 20.76 -6.78
CA ILE A 96 10.03 20.14 -5.55
C ILE A 96 11.31 19.39 -5.87
N LYS A 97 12.45 19.95 -5.50
CA LYS A 97 13.77 19.34 -5.69
C LYS A 97 14.24 18.71 -4.38
N ARG A 98 14.65 17.45 -4.42
CA ARG A 98 15.20 16.74 -3.26
C ARG A 98 16.73 16.63 -3.34
N ILE A 99 17.41 16.82 -2.21
CA ILE A 99 18.85 16.58 -2.04
C ILE A 99 19.03 15.70 -0.78
N PRO A 100 19.03 14.36 -0.93
CA PRO A 100 19.20 13.43 0.17
C PRO A 100 20.68 13.26 0.58
N ASN A 101 20.92 12.54 1.68
CA ASN A 101 22.23 12.09 2.17
C ASN A 101 23.25 13.24 2.40
N ILE A 102 22.79 14.35 2.96
CA ILE A 102 23.64 15.47 3.38
C ILE A 102 24.19 15.20 4.78
N GLU A 103 25.37 14.58 4.83
CA GLU A 103 26.01 14.11 6.07
C GLU A 103 27.06 15.07 6.65
N SER A 104 27.32 16.22 6.00
CA SER A 104 28.34 17.18 6.46
C SER A 104 28.02 18.62 6.10
N GLU A 105 28.56 19.56 6.88
CA GLU A 105 28.49 21.00 6.60
C GLU A 105 28.99 21.34 5.18
N ARG A 106 30.07 20.70 4.73
CA ARG A 106 30.61 20.93 3.38
C ARG A 106 29.63 20.49 2.29
N ALA A 107 28.95 19.36 2.48
CA ALA A 107 27.92 18.90 1.55
C ALA A 107 26.68 19.82 1.59
N LEU A 108 26.28 20.27 2.78
CA LEU A 108 25.16 21.18 3.01
C LEU A 108 25.39 22.54 2.35
N ARG A 109 26.54 23.19 2.61
CA ARG A 109 26.94 24.46 1.99
C ARG A 109 26.96 24.34 0.46
N LYS A 110 27.64 23.33 -0.10
CA LYS A 110 27.67 23.09 -1.54
C LYS A 110 26.27 22.86 -2.13
N SER A 111 25.37 22.20 -1.40
CA SER A 111 23.99 21.97 -1.82
C SER A 111 23.20 23.27 -1.88
N LEU A 112 23.30 24.12 -0.86
CA LEU A 112 22.67 25.45 -0.82
C LEU A 112 23.23 26.41 -1.87
N GLU A 113 24.54 26.45 -2.06
CA GLU A 113 25.22 27.26 -3.08
C GLU A 113 24.89 26.82 -4.52
N SER A 114 24.43 25.58 -4.72
CA SER A 114 23.98 25.08 -6.03
C SER A 114 22.58 25.56 -6.46
N ILE A 115 21.85 26.24 -5.57
CA ILE A 115 20.47 26.68 -5.80
C ILE A 115 20.52 28.07 -6.42
N THR A 116 20.38 28.17 -7.74
CA THR A 116 20.51 29.44 -8.48
C THR A 116 19.24 30.29 -8.51
N GLN A 117 18.14 29.80 -7.94
CA GLN A 117 16.81 30.42 -7.98
C GLN A 117 16.30 30.70 -6.56
N ARG A 118 15.33 31.62 -6.43
CA ARG A 118 14.67 31.88 -5.14
C ARG A 118 13.89 30.65 -4.70
N ALA A 119 14.38 29.98 -3.67
CA ALA A 119 13.78 28.76 -3.12
C ALA A 119 13.38 28.90 -1.65
N LEU A 120 12.35 28.14 -1.26
CA LEU A 120 12.09 27.76 0.12
C LEU A 120 12.92 26.50 0.43
N ILE A 121 13.72 26.54 1.48
CA ILE A 121 14.54 25.41 1.92
C ILE A 121 13.81 24.71 3.07
N VAL A 122 13.33 23.50 2.84
CA VAL A 122 12.75 22.63 3.88
C VAL A 122 13.80 21.61 4.24
N TYR A 123 14.10 21.40 5.52
CA TYR A 123 15.15 20.48 5.92
C TYR A 123 14.81 19.61 7.12
N THR A 124 15.44 18.43 7.15
CA THR A 124 15.35 17.44 8.23
C THR A 124 16.74 16.89 8.54
N PHE A 125 17.25 17.20 9.72
CA PHE A 125 18.53 16.69 10.21
C PHE A 125 18.39 16.14 11.63
N ALA A 126 18.87 14.92 11.87
CA ALA A 126 18.92 14.29 13.19
C ALA A 126 20.02 14.91 14.06
N SER A 127 21.18 15.22 13.47
CA SER A 127 22.29 15.93 14.14
C SER A 127 21.89 17.36 14.52
N PRO A 128 22.00 17.76 15.81
CA PRO A 128 21.83 19.15 16.23
C PRO A 128 22.81 20.12 15.59
N GLU A 129 24.01 19.66 15.25
CA GLU A 129 25.07 20.44 14.60
C GLU A 129 24.66 20.78 13.18
N LEU A 130 24.25 19.79 12.38
CA LEU A 130 23.75 20.02 11.02
C LEU A 130 22.48 20.88 11.01
N ARG A 131 21.56 20.75 11.99
CA ARG A 131 20.42 21.68 12.15
C ARG A 131 20.89 23.13 12.34
N LYS A 132 21.82 23.38 13.27
CA LYS A 132 22.37 24.73 13.53
C LYS A 132 23.10 25.30 12.32
N THR A 133 23.88 24.48 11.62
CA THR A 133 24.57 24.87 10.39
C THR A 133 23.56 25.18 9.28
N ALA A 134 22.50 24.38 9.09
CA ALA A 134 21.45 24.64 8.09
C ALA A 134 20.70 25.95 8.37
N TRP A 135 20.32 26.19 9.63
CA TRP A 135 19.70 27.44 10.06
C TRP A 135 20.61 28.66 9.82
N SER A 136 21.92 28.50 10.03
CA SER A 136 22.89 29.58 9.82
C SER A 136 23.12 29.86 8.34
N LEU A 137 23.41 28.83 7.54
CA LEU A 137 23.70 28.93 6.11
C LEU A 137 22.48 29.39 5.29
N THR A 138 21.27 28.95 5.64
CA THR A 138 20.05 29.44 4.94
C THR A 138 19.88 30.94 5.12
N ARG A 139 20.21 31.48 6.29
CA ARG A 139 20.15 32.93 6.57
C ARG A 139 21.31 33.70 5.94
N GLU A 140 22.53 33.15 5.99
CA GLU A 140 23.72 33.69 5.31
C GLU A 140 23.46 33.87 3.80
N LEU A 141 22.89 32.85 3.16
CA LEU A 141 22.61 32.82 1.72
C LEU A 141 21.23 33.42 1.38
N SER A 142 20.58 34.10 2.33
CA SER A 142 19.29 34.81 2.14
C SER A 142 18.10 33.94 1.66
N TYR A 143 18.14 32.64 1.94
CA TYR A 143 17.00 31.74 1.74
C TYR A 143 15.97 31.82 2.88
N THR A 144 14.72 31.48 2.57
CA THR A 144 13.74 31.14 3.61
C THR A 144 13.97 29.68 4.02
N GLY A 145 14.30 29.43 5.28
CA GLY A 145 14.55 28.09 5.82
C GLY A 145 13.46 27.61 6.77
N LEU A 146 13.07 26.34 6.67
CA LEU A 146 12.15 25.64 7.57
C LEU A 146 12.79 24.34 8.05
N ASP A 147 13.13 24.26 9.34
CA ASP A 147 13.36 22.98 10.00
C ASP A 147 12.00 22.33 10.27
N LEU A 148 11.74 21.20 9.61
CA LEU A 148 10.46 20.53 9.70
C LEU A 148 10.28 19.76 11.03
N LEU A 149 11.36 19.21 11.58
CA LEU A 149 11.26 18.26 12.70
C LEU A 149 11.57 18.91 14.05
N TYR A 150 12.38 19.96 14.09
CA TYR A 150 12.82 20.57 15.35
C TYR A 150 11.65 20.91 16.31
N PRO A 151 10.55 21.58 15.91
CA PRO A 151 9.46 21.89 16.84
C PRO A 151 8.79 20.65 17.43
N ALA A 152 8.61 19.59 16.63
CA ALA A 152 8.02 18.34 17.09
C ALA A 152 8.97 17.55 18.01
N VAL A 153 10.28 17.54 17.68
CA VAL A 153 11.30 16.85 18.46
C VAL A 153 11.46 17.44 19.86
N GLU A 154 11.42 18.78 20.02
CA GLU A 154 11.49 19.42 21.33
C GLU A 154 10.28 19.06 22.20
N ILE A 155 9.05 19.20 21.66
CA ILE A 155 7.80 18.85 22.36
C ILE A 155 7.80 17.38 22.80
N PHE A 156 8.26 16.47 21.94
CA PHE A 156 8.33 15.04 22.27
C PHE A 156 9.43 14.75 23.30
N SER A 157 10.55 15.47 23.28
CA SER A 157 11.63 15.28 24.26
C SER A 157 11.23 15.75 25.66
N GLU A 158 10.47 16.85 25.75
CA GLU A 158 9.86 17.30 27.01
C GLU A 158 8.83 16.29 27.52
N PHE A 159 7.89 15.85 26.65
CA PHE A 159 6.84 14.89 27.02
C PHE A 159 7.38 13.51 27.44
N LEU A 160 8.42 13.00 26.77
CA LEU A 160 9.02 11.70 27.05
C LEU A 160 10.11 11.75 28.15
N GLY A 161 10.54 12.94 28.56
CA GLY A 161 11.66 13.11 29.51
C GLY A 161 13.00 12.57 28.97
N SER A 162 13.19 12.52 27.64
CA SER A 162 14.32 11.86 27.00
C SER A 162 14.79 12.57 25.74
N SER A 163 16.11 12.73 25.60
CA SER A 163 16.73 13.31 24.39
C SER A 163 16.53 12.43 23.15
N PRO A 164 16.40 13.02 21.95
CA PRO A 164 16.20 12.27 20.73
C PRO A 164 17.50 11.55 20.30
N SER A 165 17.37 10.40 19.66
CA SER A 165 18.51 9.76 19.00
C SER A 165 19.01 10.63 17.84
N GLN A 166 20.27 11.06 17.88
CA GLN A 166 20.89 11.89 16.83
C GLN A 166 21.27 11.09 15.56
N GLN A 167 20.70 9.89 15.38
CA GLN A 167 20.99 8.99 14.26
C GLN A 167 20.20 9.40 13.02
N ALA A 168 20.92 9.84 11.98
CA ALA A 168 20.36 10.01 10.65
C ALA A 168 19.69 8.71 10.17
N GLY A 169 18.53 8.83 9.52
CA GLY A 169 17.80 7.65 9.03
C GLY A 169 17.23 6.72 10.12
N ALA A 170 17.06 7.16 11.38
CA ALA A 170 16.43 6.34 12.43
C ALA A 170 15.04 5.79 12.04
N LEU A 171 14.27 6.55 11.24
CA LEU A 171 13.01 6.06 10.67
C LEU A 171 13.25 4.91 9.67
N HIS A 172 14.28 5.01 8.82
CA HIS A 172 14.65 3.95 7.88
C HIS A 172 15.18 2.70 8.57
N SER A 173 15.92 2.81 9.67
CA SER A 173 16.41 1.63 10.40
C SER A 173 15.29 0.87 11.10
N VAL A 174 14.28 1.57 11.64
CA VAL A 174 13.06 0.96 12.18
C VAL A 174 12.21 0.33 11.07
N LEU A 175 11.96 1.06 9.97
CA LEU A 175 11.21 0.54 8.82
C LEU A 175 11.91 -0.65 8.16
N ALA A 176 13.25 -0.66 8.09
CA ALA A 176 14.03 -1.79 7.59
C ALA A 176 13.89 -3.01 8.51
N ARG A 177 13.91 -2.84 9.85
CA ARG A 177 13.66 -3.95 10.79
C ARG A 177 12.26 -4.54 10.60
N ASP A 178 11.24 -3.70 10.47
CA ASP A 178 9.88 -4.16 10.21
C ASP A 178 9.74 -4.84 8.84
N TYR A 179 10.45 -4.34 7.82
CA TYR A 179 10.54 -4.97 6.51
C TYR A 179 11.18 -6.36 6.58
N PHE A 180 12.38 -6.49 7.16
CA PHE A 180 13.05 -7.79 7.30
C PHE A 180 12.21 -8.77 8.12
N ARG A 181 11.58 -8.33 9.21
CA ARG A 181 10.64 -9.14 10.00
C ARG A 181 9.48 -9.67 9.14
N ARG A 182 8.91 -8.85 8.25
CA ARG A 182 7.84 -9.29 7.32
C ARG A 182 8.36 -10.29 6.29
N ILE A 183 9.55 -10.10 5.74
CA ILE A 183 10.17 -11.06 4.81
C ILE A 183 10.39 -12.41 5.51
N GLU A 184 10.98 -12.44 6.70
CA GLU A 184 11.14 -13.66 7.50
C GLU A 184 9.80 -14.33 7.83
N ALA A 185 8.78 -13.54 8.20
CA ALA A 185 7.44 -14.03 8.49
C ALA A 185 6.76 -14.66 7.27
N ILE A 186 6.88 -14.04 6.09
CA ILE A 186 6.37 -14.57 4.82
C ILE A 186 7.11 -15.84 4.43
N GLU A 187 8.45 -15.84 4.47
CA GLU A 187 9.26 -17.02 4.18
C GLU A 187 8.94 -18.20 5.08
N PHE A 188 8.81 -17.96 6.40
CA PHE A 188 8.39 -18.98 7.35
C PHE A 188 7.00 -19.51 6.98
N THR A 189 6.04 -18.62 6.77
CA THR A 189 4.64 -19.00 6.54
C THR A 189 4.45 -19.79 5.26
N VAL A 190 5.11 -19.39 4.17
CA VAL A 190 5.08 -20.14 2.89
C VAL A 190 5.69 -21.53 3.05
N LYS A 191 6.74 -21.70 3.87
CA LYS A 191 7.35 -23.00 4.18
C LYS A 191 6.46 -23.90 5.07
N HIS A 192 5.40 -23.37 5.68
CA HIS A 192 4.53 -24.05 6.66
C HIS A 192 3.03 -24.00 6.32
N ASP A 193 2.66 -23.66 5.08
CA ASP A 193 1.24 -23.56 4.66
C ASP A 193 0.56 -24.93 4.45
N ASP A 194 1.33 -25.92 4.01
CA ASP A 194 0.85 -27.25 3.64
C ASP A 194 0.74 -28.23 4.83
N GLY A 195 1.23 -27.84 6.00
CA GLY A 195 1.29 -28.68 7.20
C GLY A 195 2.35 -29.79 7.15
N MET A 196 3.33 -29.74 6.23
CA MET A 196 4.36 -30.78 6.09
C MET A 196 5.53 -30.63 7.09
N ARG A 197 5.76 -29.44 7.64
CA ARG A 197 6.87 -29.11 8.56
C ARG A 197 6.46 -29.05 10.03
N LEU A 198 5.78 -30.09 10.50
CA LEU A 198 5.22 -30.13 11.86
C LEU A 198 6.28 -29.99 12.95
N ASN A 199 7.51 -30.47 12.71
CA ASN A 199 8.65 -30.32 13.62
C ASN A 199 9.01 -28.85 13.93
N GLU A 200 8.79 -27.93 13.00
CA GLU A 200 9.21 -26.52 13.08
C GLU A 200 8.10 -25.57 13.58
N ILE A 201 6.84 -26.01 13.68
CA ILE A 201 5.68 -25.14 14.01
C ILE A 201 5.77 -24.50 15.41
N HIS A 202 6.59 -25.05 16.30
CA HIS A 202 6.85 -24.46 17.63
C HIS A 202 7.68 -23.17 17.57
N LEU A 203 8.17 -22.78 16.38
CA LEU A 203 8.87 -21.52 16.09
C LEU A 203 7.93 -20.45 15.50
N ALA A 204 6.65 -20.78 15.31
CA ALA A 204 5.63 -19.85 14.84
C ALA A 204 5.21 -18.86 15.94
N ASP A 205 4.84 -17.64 15.55
CA ASP A 205 4.16 -16.68 16.42
C ASP A 205 2.66 -17.05 16.57
N ILE A 206 2.08 -17.70 15.56
CA ILE A 206 0.66 -18.11 15.50
C ILE A 206 0.54 -19.45 14.77
N ILE A 207 -0.26 -20.38 15.29
CA ILE A 207 -0.65 -21.61 14.59
C ILE A 207 -2.13 -21.53 14.24
N LEU A 208 -2.48 -21.74 12.97
CA LEU A 208 -3.87 -21.85 12.51
C LEU A 208 -4.26 -23.31 12.30
N VAL A 209 -5.28 -23.76 13.01
CA VAL A 209 -5.87 -25.09 12.87
C VAL A 209 -7.25 -25.02 12.21
N GLY A 210 -7.73 -26.13 11.65
CA GLY A 210 -9.11 -26.25 11.14
C GLY A 210 -9.21 -27.16 9.92
N VAL A 211 -10.43 -27.39 9.45
CA VAL A 211 -10.72 -28.28 8.31
C VAL A 211 -10.15 -27.78 6.98
N SER A 212 -10.01 -28.66 5.99
CA SER A 212 -9.61 -28.23 4.64
C SER A 212 -10.57 -27.15 4.13
N ARG A 213 -10.01 -26.01 3.70
CA ARG A 213 -10.69 -24.79 3.17
C ARG A 213 -11.31 -23.81 4.16
N SER A 214 -11.04 -23.91 5.46
CA SER A 214 -11.37 -22.85 6.45
C SER A 214 -10.48 -21.59 6.36
N SER A 215 -10.21 -21.07 5.16
CA SER A 215 -9.41 -19.86 4.89
C SER A 215 -7.98 -19.75 5.50
N LYS A 216 -7.42 -20.82 6.06
CA LYS A 216 -6.06 -20.83 6.67
C LYS A 216 -4.98 -20.17 5.81
N THR A 217 -4.79 -20.60 4.56
CA THR A 217 -3.74 -20.07 3.65
C THR A 217 -3.84 -18.56 3.39
N PRO A 218 -4.98 -17.99 2.94
CA PRO A 218 -5.07 -16.54 2.77
C PRO A 218 -4.90 -15.77 4.10
N THR A 219 -5.43 -16.29 5.21
CA THR A 219 -5.29 -15.65 6.53
C THR A 219 -3.85 -15.70 7.06
N SER A 220 -3.13 -16.81 6.89
CA SER A 220 -1.73 -16.94 7.32
C SER A 220 -0.82 -16.01 6.53
N ILE A 221 -0.97 -15.92 5.21
CA ILE A 221 -0.21 -15.00 4.35
C ILE A 221 -0.49 -13.53 4.70
N TYR A 222 -1.75 -13.18 5.03
CA TYR A 222 -2.08 -11.82 5.48
C TYR A 222 -1.40 -11.48 6.82
N LEU A 223 -1.45 -12.39 7.80
CA LEU A 223 -0.76 -12.24 9.08
C LEU A 223 0.76 -12.16 8.91
N ALA A 224 1.33 -12.91 7.97
CA ALA A 224 2.74 -12.84 7.62
C ALA A 224 3.14 -11.47 7.06
N HIS A 225 2.28 -10.86 6.23
CA HIS A 225 2.46 -9.48 5.76
C HIS A 225 2.34 -8.43 6.89
N LYS A 226 1.77 -8.79 8.05
CA LYS A 226 1.80 -7.99 9.29
C LYS A 226 3.04 -8.28 10.16
N GLY A 227 3.89 -9.24 9.80
CA GLY A 227 5.13 -9.58 10.50
C GLY A 227 5.03 -10.73 11.50
N TYR A 228 4.02 -11.60 11.38
CA TYR A 228 3.85 -12.81 12.20
C TYR A 228 4.21 -14.08 11.44
N ARG A 229 5.10 -14.90 12.01
CA ARG A 229 5.42 -16.25 11.51
C ARG A 229 4.22 -17.16 11.77
N VAL A 230 3.50 -17.58 10.73
CA VAL A 230 2.28 -18.41 10.88
C VAL A 230 2.51 -19.82 10.37
N ALA A 231 2.09 -20.83 11.12
CA ALA A 231 2.08 -22.22 10.66
C ALA A 231 0.63 -22.73 10.51
N ASN A 232 0.34 -23.42 9.41
CA ASN A 232 -0.98 -23.99 9.15
C ASN A 232 -0.96 -25.49 9.44
N VAL A 233 -1.85 -25.95 10.33
CA VAL A 233 -2.01 -27.38 10.65
C VAL A 233 -3.42 -27.83 10.25
N PRO A 234 -3.58 -28.63 9.19
CA PRO A 234 -4.88 -29.13 8.78
C PRO A 234 -5.41 -30.14 9.80
N LEU A 235 -6.70 -30.02 10.16
CA LEU A 235 -7.41 -31.03 10.94
C LEU A 235 -8.24 -31.89 10.00
N VAL A 236 -8.14 -33.22 10.15
CA VAL A 236 -8.81 -34.22 9.32
C VAL A 236 -9.54 -35.22 10.22
N LEU A 237 -10.81 -35.49 9.95
CA LEU A 237 -11.61 -36.40 10.75
C LEU A 237 -11.01 -37.82 10.76
N GLY A 238 -10.94 -38.43 11.95
CA GLY A 238 -10.39 -39.77 12.13
C GLY A 238 -8.85 -39.86 12.17
N ILE A 239 -8.13 -38.77 11.84
CA ILE A 239 -6.68 -38.68 12.00
C ILE A 239 -6.38 -37.97 13.34
N PRO A 240 -5.60 -38.57 14.26
CA PRO A 240 -5.21 -37.92 15.51
C PRO A 240 -4.43 -36.61 15.27
N GLU A 241 -4.58 -35.65 16.19
CA GLU A 241 -3.81 -34.41 16.13
C GLU A 241 -2.29 -34.66 16.21
N PRO A 242 -1.45 -33.93 15.46
CA PRO A 242 0.01 -34.09 15.53
C PRO A 242 0.56 -33.84 16.94
N LYS A 243 1.53 -34.65 17.37
CA LYS A 243 2.16 -34.50 18.69
C LYS A 243 2.86 -33.15 18.81
N GLU A 244 3.40 -32.66 17.70
CA GLU A 244 4.08 -31.38 17.57
C GLU A 244 3.14 -30.20 17.82
N LEU A 245 1.85 -30.31 17.45
CA LEU A 245 0.84 -29.30 17.73
C LEU A 245 0.56 -29.22 19.24
N LEU A 246 0.50 -30.38 19.92
CA LEU A 246 0.36 -30.45 21.37
C LEU A 246 1.61 -29.89 22.07
N THR A 247 2.80 -30.25 21.62
CA THR A 247 4.07 -29.70 22.13
C THR A 247 4.17 -28.18 21.93
N ALA A 248 3.68 -27.63 20.81
CA ALA A 248 3.64 -26.19 20.59
C ALA A 248 2.64 -25.50 21.53
N HIS A 249 1.47 -26.11 21.76
CA HIS A 249 0.49 -25.63 22.74
C HIS A 249 1.05 -25.64 24.18
N GLU A 250 1.76 -26.69 24.58
CA GLU A 250 2.45 -26.78 25.88
C GLU A 250 3.54 -25.70 26.04
N LYS A 251 4.26 -25.39 24.95
CA LYS A 251 5.19 -24.25 24.85
C LYS A 251 4.50 -22.88 24.82
N LYS A 252 3.17 -22.82 24.98
CA LYS A 252 2.32 -21.61 24.96
C LYS A 252 2.34 -20.86 23.62
N VAL A 253 2.66 -21.54 22.51
CA VAL A 253 2.49 -20.95 21.18
C VAL A 253 0.99 -20.69 20.94
N PRO A 254 0.58 -19.48 20.53
CA PRO A 254 -0.81 -19.18 20.25
C PRO A 254 -1.39 -20.07 19.13
N VAL A 255 -2.50 -20.75 19.42
CA VAL A 255 -3.24 -21.57 18.45
C VAL A 255 -4.63 -20.98 18.26
N ALA A 256 -5.08 -20.83 17.01
CA ALA A 256 -6.43 -20.37 16.66
C ALA A 256 -7.10 -21.35 15.69
N CYS A 257 -8.36 -21.71 15.94
CA CYS A 257 -9.13 -22.64 15.12
C CYS A 257 -10.08 -21.89 14.18
N LEU A 258 -9.85 -22.02 12.87
CA LEU A 258 -10.74 -21.46 11.87
C LEU A 258 -11.86 -22.45 11.51
N THR A 259 -13.10 -22.00 11.71
CA THR A 259 -14.33 -22.70 11.32
C THR A 259 -15.08 -21.89 10.25
N ILE A 260 -15.99 -22.54 9.54
CA ILE A 260 -16.81 -21.96 8.47
C ILE A 260 -18.13 -22.72 8.42
N HIS A 261 -19.21 -22.04 8.04
CA HIS A 261 -20.53 -22.64 7.87
C HIS A 261 -20.53 -23.72 6.78
N GLU A 262 -21.33 -24.76 7.00
CA GLU A 262 -21.33 -26.00 6.23
C GLU A 262 -21.61 -25.75 4.74
N SER A 263 -22.59 -24.89 4.41
CA SER A 263 -22.97 -24.57 3.03
C SER A 263 -21.86 -23.86 2.26
N ASP A 264 -21.11 -22.98 2.91
CA ASP A 264 -20.07 -22.19 2.26
C ASP A 264 -18.80 -22.99 2.09
N LEU A 265 -18.52 -23.89 3.03
CA LEU A 265 -17.48 -24.89 2.88
C LEU A 265 -17.77 -25.84 1.71
N GLU A 266 -19.01 -26.35 1.60
CA GLU A 266 -19.47 -27.17 0.47
C GLU A 266 -19.26 -26.43 -0.86
N ARG A 267 -19.76 -25.19 -0.95
CA ARG A 267 -19.63 -24.29 -2.12
C ARG A 267 -18.17 -24.09 -2.53
N ILE A 268 -17.27 -23.77 -1.58
CA ILE A 268 -15.83 -23.57 -1.82
C ILE A 268 -15.12 -24.88 -2.21
N ARG A 269 -15.56 -26.03 -1.67
CA ARG A 269 -15.05 -27.35 -2.05
C ARG A 269 -15.45 -27.68 -3.49
N ARG A 270 -16.73 -27.53 -3.83
CA ARG A 270 -17.29 -27.74 -5.18
C ARG A 270 -16.59 -26.87 -6.23
N THR A 271 -16.39 -25.57 -5.97
CA THR A 271 -15.69 -24.68 -6.91
C THR A 271 -14.25 -25.11 -7.21
N ARG A 272 -13.45 -25.51 -6.21
CA ARG A 272 -12.07 -26.00 -6.47
C ARG A 272 -12.06 -27.34 -7.19
N PHE A 273 -13.03 -28.22 -6.91
CA PHE A 273 -13.15 -29.52 -7.57
C PHE A 273 -13.37 -29.35 -9.08
N ILE A 274 -14.33 -28.47 -9.46
CA ILE A 274 -14.57 -28.08 -10.86
C ILE A 274 -13.30 -27.51 -11.49
N ASN A 275 -12.64 -26.55 -10.82
CA ASN A 275 -11.45 -25.88 -11.35
C ASN A 275 -10.21 -26.80 -11.49
N LEU A 276 -10.18 -27.94 -10.80
CA LEU A 276 -9.11 -28.94 -10.90
C LEU A 276 -9.36 -29.99 -11.99
N GLY A 277 -10.50 -29.95 -12.69
CA GLY A 277 -10.79 -30.86 -13.81
C GLY A 277 -10.91 -32.34 -13.42
N ALA A 278 -11.21 -32.63 -12.15
CA ALA A 278 -11.28 -33.99 -11.62
C ALA A 278 -12.47 -34.77 -12.22
N LYS A 279 -12.20 -35.90 -12.88
CA LYS A 279 -13.20 -36.70 -13.62
C LYS A 279 -13.77 -37.90 -12.85
N THR A 280 -13.44 -38.06 -11.56
CA THR A 280 -13.80 -39.23 -10.74
C THR A 280 -14.94 -38.92 -9.76
N LYS A 281 -16.17 -39.34 -10.13
CA LYS A 281 -17.40 -39.16 -9.33
C LYS A 281 -17.30 -39.69 -7.89
N GLN A 282 -16.57 -40.79 -7.66
CA GLN A 282 -16.52 -41.46 -6.36
C GLN A 282 -15.81 -40.63 -5.27
N SER A 283 -14.88 -39.74 -5.64
CA SER A 283 -14.23 -38.80 -4.71
C SER A 283 -15.02 -37.51 -4.49
N GLU A 284 -16.03 -37.26 -5.33
CA GLU A 284 -16.87 -36.06 -5.27
C GLU A 284 -17.91 -36.18 -4.15
N ASP A 285 -18.63 -37.32 -4.10
CA ASP A 285 -19.72 -37.54 -3.15
C ASP A 285 -19.28 -37.44 -1.69
N HIS A 286 -18.15 -38.04 -1.29
CA HIS A 286 -17.70 -38.03 0.11
C HIS A 286 -17.03 -36.71 0.53
N TYR A 287 -16.40 -35.96 -0.38
CA TYR A 287 -15.74 -34.68 -0.05
C TYR A 287 -16.72 -33.49 0.00
N LEU A 288 -17.85 -33.61 -0.72
CA LEU A 288 -18.94 -32.63 -0.78
C LEU A 288 -20.17 -33.01 0.06
N ALA A 289 -20.25 -34.22 0.63
CA ALA A 289 -21.32 -34.62 1.52
C ALA A 289 -21.42 -33.67 2.73
N ILE A 290 -22.59 -33.05 2.91
CA ILE A 290 -22.85 -32.13 4.03
C ILE A 290 -22.65 -32.84 5.36
N ASP A 291 -23.11 -34.09 5.53
CA ASP A 291 -22.95 -34.84 6.78
C ASP A 291 -21.48 -35.05 7.17
N GLN A 292 -20.61 -35.28 6.18
CA GLN A 292 -19.16 -35.41 6.38
C GLN A 292 -18.53 -34.05 6.73
N ILE A 293 -18.95 -32.97 6.07
CA ILE A 293 -18.54 -31.59 6.38
C ILE A 293 -18.93 -31.21 7.81
N CYS A 294 -20.17 -31.50 8.23
CA CYS A 294 -20.67 -31.34 9.60
C CYS A 294 -19.77 -32.10 10.61
N ALA A 295 -19.42 -33.36 10.31
CA ALA A 295 -18.61 -34.19 11.17
C ALA A 295 -17.17 -33.66 11.30
N GLU A 296 -16.54 -33.24 10.19
CA GLU A 296 -15.22 -32.60 10.17
C GLU A 296 -15.19 -31.30 11.00
N LEU A 297 -16.14 -30.40 10.77
CA LEU A 297 -16.25 -29.12 11.48
C LEU A 297 -16.47 -29.34 12.98
N LYS A 298 -17.39 -30.23 13.34
CA LYS A 298 -17.69 -30.58 14.73
C LYS A 298 -16.48 -31.16 15.46
N ALA A 299 -15.73 -32.06 14.82
CA ALA A 299 -14.50 -32.63 15.41
C ALA A 299 -13.42 -31.55 15.62
N ALA A 300 -13.20 -30.67 14.64
CA ALA A 300 -12.26 -29.56 14.76
C ALA A 300 -12.63 -28.60 15.90
N GLN A 301 -13.91 -28.23 16.01
CA GLN A 301 -14.40 -27.39 17.11
C GLN A 301 -14.31 -28.07 18.48
N GLN A 302 -14.57 -29.39 18.56
CA GLN A 302 -14.41 -30.14 19.81
C GLN A 302 -12.94 -30.17 20.27
N LEU A 303 -12.00 -30.37 19.35
CA LEU A 303 -10.56 -30.29 19.63
C LEU A 303 -10.16 -28.90 20.14
N ALA A 304 -10.61 -27.84 19.48
CA ALA A 304 -10.33 -26.46 19.91
C ALA A 304 -10.90 -26.16 21.31
N ARG A 305 -12.13 -26.61 21.62
CA ARG A 305 -12.73 -26.49 22.96
C ARG A 305 -11.95 -27.26 24.02
N LYS A 306 -11.49 -28.49 23.72
CA LYS A 306 -10.67 -29.34 24.62
C LYS A 306 -9.39 -28.64 25.08
N TYR A 307 -8.75 -27.86 24.21
CA TYR A 307 -7.50 -27.15 24.48
C TYR A 307 -7.65 -25.63 24.71
N GLY A 308 -8.88 -25.11 24.80
CA GLY A 308 -9.15 -23.68 25.05
C GLY A 308 -8.69 -22.73 23.93
N TRP A 309 -8.52 -23.24 22.71
CA TRP A 309 -8.15 -22.45 21.54
C TRP A 309 -9.36 -21.60 21.08
N PRO A 310 -9.20 -20.31 20.78
CA PRO A 310 -10.26 -19.51 20.18
C PRO A 310 -10.74 -20.15 18.87
N ILE A 311 -12.06 -20.24 18.71
CA ILE A 311 -12.72 -20.66 17.48
C ILE A 311 -13.21 -19.39 16.79
N ILE A 312 -12.79 -19.20 15.54
CA ILE A 312 -13.07 -18.01 14.74
C ILE A 312 -13.81 -18.46 13.49
N ASP A 313 -15.00 -17.90 13.29
CA ASP A 313 -15.84 -18.16 12.14
C ASP A 313 -15.46 -17.22 11.00
N VAL A 314 -15.06 -17.79 9.86
CA VAL A 314 -14.64 -17.04 8.65
C VAL A 314 -15.76 -16.91 7.61
N THR A 315 -16.97 -17.34 7.93
CA THR A 315 -18.14 -17.28 7.03
C THR A 315 -18.45 -15.84 6.63
N ASP A 316 -18.43 -15.57 5.32
CA ASP A 316 -18.64 -14.25 4.70
C ASP A 316 -17.79 -13.09 5.25
N ARG A 317 -16.66 -13.40 5.92
CA ARG A 317 -15.75 -12.39 6.48
C ARG A 317 -14.60 -12.05 5.56
N ALA A 318 -14.10 -10.82 5.66
CA ALA A 318 -12.84 -10.43 5.05
C ALA A 318 -11.64 -11.11 5.74
N ILE A 319 -10.55 -11.25 5.01
CA ILE A 319 -9.30 -11.83 5.52
C ILE A 319 -8.70 -10.89 6.59
N GLU A 320 -8.82 -9.58 6.35
CA GLU A 320 -8.46 -8.47 7.22
C GLU A 320 -9.15 -8.56 8.59
N GLU A 321 -10.47 -8.80 8.59
CA GLU A 321 -11.30 -8.89 9.79
C GLU A 321 -10.94 -10.14 10.59
N THR A 322 -10.85 -11.29 9.90
CA THR A 322 -10.43 -12.57 10.48
C THR A 322 -9.06 -12.45 11.16
N ALA A 323 -8.08 -11.85 10.46
CA ALA A 323 -6.75 -11.62 11.00
C ALA A 323 -6.75 -10.66 12.20
N SER A 324 -7.61 -9.64 12.18
CA SER A 324 -7.73 -8.69 13.30
C SER A 324 -8.32 -9.35 14.55
N GLU A 325 -9.31 -10.23 14.40
CA GLU A 325 -9.88 -11.01 15.51
C GLU A 325 -8.86 -12.01 16.08
N ILE A 326 -8.11 -12.72 15.23
CA ILE A 326 -7.01 -13.61 15.65
C ILE A 326 -6.04 -12.84 16.56
N LEU A 327 -5.56 -11.67 16.11
CA LEU A 327 -4.59 -10.88 16.86
C LEU A 327 -5.18 -10.33 18.17
N LEU A 328 -6.44 -9.93 18.19
CA LEU A 328 -7.12 -9.45 19.41
C LEU A 328 -7.28 -10.57 20.45
N LEU A 329 -7.71 -11.76 20.04
CA LEU A 329 -7.92 -12.91 20.94
C LEU A 329 -6.60 -13.52 21.45
N ILE A 330 -5.52 -13.41 20.67
CA ILE A 330 -4.19 -13.87 21.07
C ILE A 330 -3.53 -12.86 22.02
N ASN A 331 -3.49 -11.58 21.66
CA ASN A 331 -2.87 -10.54 22.48
C ASN A 331 -3.66 -10.28 23.78
N GLY A 332 -4.98 -10.45 23.76
CA GLY A 332 -5.84 -10.32 24.95
C GLY A 332 -5.61 -11.37 26.04
N LYS A 333 -5.00 -12.52 25.69
CA LYS A 333 -4.62 -13.58 26.66
C LYS A 333 -3.24 -13.37 27.31
N ALA A 334 -2.51 -12.31 26.93
CA ALA A 334 -1.15 -12.02 27.41
C ALA A 334 -1.11 -10.92 28.50
N ARG A 335 -2.24 -10.65 29.17
CA ARG A 335 -2.37 -9.71 30.29
C ARG A 335 -2.87 -10.40 31.54
#